data_AF-A0A392RTG9-F1
#
_entry.id   AF-A0A392RTG9-F1
#
_cell.length_a   1.000
_cell.length_b   1.000
_cell.length_c   1.000
_cell.angle_alpha   90.00
_cell.angle_beta   90.00
_cell.angle_gamma   90.00
#
_symmetry.space_group_name_H-M   'P 1'
#
loop_
_entity.id
_entity.type
_entity.pdbx_description
1 polymer ?
#
loop_
_entity_poly.entity_id
_entity_poly.type
_entity_poly.pdbx_seq_one_letter_code
_entity_poly.pdbx_strand_id
1 'polypeptide(L)'
;MHSPPRPVTVKDQQDWKIPPCISNWKNPKGYTIPLDKRLAADGRGLQEVQINDNFAKLSEALYVAEQKAREAVAMRSKVQKEMLLKEKERKEQELRALAQKARADRIGVAPPPAAVPV
;
A
#
# COMPACT_ATOMS: atom_id res chain seq x y z
N MET A 1 6.80 32.19 68.38
CA MET A 1 6.93 33.58 67.89
C MET A 1 7.42 33.54 66.46
N HIS A 2 6.76 34.22 65.52
CA HIS A 2 7.25 34.37 64.15
C HIS A 2 8.13 35.62 64.03
N SER A 3 9.13 35.56 63.14
CA SER A 3 9.89 36.74 62.74
C SER A 3 8.96 37.80 62.11
N PRO A 4 9.32 39.09 62.13
CA PRO A 4 8.57 40.13 61.45
C PRO A 4 8.35 39.79 59.96
N PRO A 5 7.17 40.12 59.39
CA PRO A 5 6.89 39.85 58.00
C PRO A 5 7.86 40.61 57.10
N ARG A 6 8.43 39.90 56.12
CA ARG A 6 9.30 40.50 55.10
C ARG A 6 8.47 41.35 54.15
N PRO A 7 8.95 42.54 53.73
CA PRO A 7 8.26 43.33 52.73
C PRO A 7 8.26 42.57 51.40
N VAL A 8 7.08 42.43 50.80
CA VAL A 8 6.89 41.80 49.50
C VAL A 8 7.01 42.86 48.42
N THR A 9 7.76 42.59 47.35
CA THR A 9 7.85 43.52 46.23
C THR A 9 6.61 43.41 45.33
N VAL A 10 6.32 44.47 44.57
CA VAL A 10 5.23 44.44 43.58
C VAL A 10 5.45 43.33 42.55
N LYS A 11 6.72 43.07 42.18
CA LYS A 11 7.08 41.99 41.26
C LYS A 11 6.72 40.62 41.83
N ASP A 12 7.11 40.35 43.08
CA ASP A 12 6.78 39.09 43.73
C ASP A 12 5.26 38.89 43.72
N GLN A 13 4.49 39.92 44.09
CA GLN A 13 3.03 39.82 44.09
C GLN A 13 2.44 39.52 42.69
N GLN A 14 3.03 40.06 41.62
CA GLN A 14 2.60 39.79 40.25
C GLN A 14 2.95 38.38 39.78
N ASP A 15 4.13 37.88 40.11
CA ASP A 15 4.58 36.53 39.73
C ASP A 15 3.71 35.44 40.38
N TRP A 16 3.12 35.71 41.54
CA TRP A 16 2.18 34.83 42.23
C TRP A 16 0.71 34.98 41.78
N LYS A 17 0.42 35.79 40.76
CA LYS A 17 -0.94 35.98 40.26
C LYS A 17 -1.39 34.78 39.43
N ILE A 18 -2.22 33.94 40.03
CA ILE A 18 -2.78 32.75 39.37
C ILE A 18 -3.81 33.16 38.29
N PRO A 19 -3.63 32.75 37.02
CA PRO A 19 -4.61 32.99 35.96
C PRO A 19 -5.95 32.27 36.23
N PRO A 20 -7.09 32.81 35.74
CA PRO A 20 -8.38 32.16 35.90
C PRO A 20 -8.42 30.81 35.15
N CYS A 21 -9.02 29.79 35.78
CA CYS A 21 -9.20 28.48 35.16
C CYS A 21 -10.39 28.50 34.18
N ILE A 22 -10.10 28.52 32.89
CA ILE A 22 -11.12 28.37 31.83
C ILE A 22 -11.15 26.91 31.40
N SER A 23 -12.20 26.17 31.80
CA SER A 23 -12.35 24.76 31.45
C SER A 23 -12.97 24.60 30.06
N ASN A 24 -12.42 23.68 29.26
CA ASN A 24 -13.02 23.28 27.98
C ASN A 24 -14.32 22.49 28.15
N TRP A 25 -14.59 21.92 29.34
CA TRP A 25 -15.75 21.04 29.63
C TRP A 25 -16.76 21.62 30.61
N LYS A 26 -16.34 22.46 31.57
CA LYS A 26 -17.21 22.95 32.65
C LYS A 26 -17.39 24.47 32.57
N ASN A 27 -18.64 24.90 32.50
CA ASN A 27 -19.04 26.31 32.62
C ASN A 27 -20.34 26.42 33.45
N PRO A 28 -20.28 26.18 34.77
CA PRO A 28 -21.48 26.05 35.60
C PRO A 28 -22.29 27.36 35.70
N LYS A 29 -21.61 28.52 35.56
CA LYS A 29 -22.25 29.84 35.61
C LYS A 29 -22.63 30.38 34.23
N GLY A 30 -22.39 29.61 33.16
CA GLY A 30 -22.80 29.99 31.81
C GLY A 30 -22.16 31.27 31.26
N TYR A 31 -20.93 31.61 31.68
CA TYR A 31 -20.25 32.81 31.20
C TYR A 31 -20.02 32.75 29.68
N THR A 32 -20.24 33.88 29.00
CA THR A 32 -19.83 34.07 27.60
C THR A 32 -18.34 34.38 27.58
N ILE A 33 -17.53 33.44 27.06
CA ILE A 33 -16.08 33.54 27.01
C ILE A 33 -15.66 33.70 25.54
N PRO A 34 -14.92 34.75 25.16
CA PRO A 34 -14.43 34.90 23.80
C PRO A 34 -13.40 33.82 23.45
N LEU A 35 -13.26 33.53 22.15
CA LEU A 35 -12.49 32.37 21.65
C LEU A 35 -11.01 32.44 22.02
N ASP A 36 -10.41 33.64 21.98
CA ASP A 36 -9.01 33.85 22.34
C ASP A 36 -8.74 33.43 23.79
N LYS A 37 -9.63 33.76 24.74
CA LYS A 37 -9.49 33.37 26.15
C LYS A 37 -9.78 31.89 26.37
N ARG A 38 -10.68 31.30 25.58
CA ARG A 38 -10.97 29.85 25.64
C ARG A 38 -9.79 29.02 25.14
N LEU A 39 -9.05 29.52 24.17
CA LEU A 39 -7.86 28.89 23.59
C LEU A 39 -6.55 29.33 24.27
N ALA A 40 -6.58 30.31 25.16
CA ALA A 40 -5.36 30.83 25.79
C ALA A 40 -4.59 29.77 26.61
N ALA A 41 -5.30 28.81 27.21
CA ALA A 41 -4.70 27.69 27.93
C ALA A 41 -4.48 26.45 27.04
N ASP A 42 -4.81 26.55 25.75
CA ASP A 42 -4.67 25.46 24.80
C ASP A 42 -3.21 25.35 24.35
N GLY A 43 -2.43 24.55 25.08
CA GLY A 43 -1.01 24.32 24.82
C GLY A 43 -0.69 23.62 23.49
N ARG A 44 -1.70 23.31 22.66
CA ARG A 44 -1.50 22.70 21.34
C ARG A 44 -0.59 23.52 20.42
N GLY A 45 -0.62 24.84 20.53
CA GLY A 45 0.28 25.72 19.76
C GLY A 45 1.75 25.68 20.20
N LEU A 46 2.04 25.12 21.39
CA LEU A 46 3.39 24.93 21.91
C LEU A 46 3.93 23.53 21.58
N GLN A 47 3.09 22.63 21.06
CA GLN A 47 3.49 21.27 20.72
C GLN A 47 3.99 21.20 19.28
N GLU A 48 5.27 20.90 19.11
CA GLU A 48 5.84 20.59 17.81
C GLU A 48 5.51 19.14 17.43
N VAL A 49 4.90 18.95 16.25
CA VAL A 49 4.67 17.61 15.69
C VAL A 49 5.93 17.17 14.95
N GLN A 50 6.67 16.24 15.54
CA GLN A 50 7.86 15.66 14.93
C GLN A 50 7.48 14.36 14.20
N ILE A 51 8.00 14.17 12.98
CA ILE A 51 7.78 12.97 12.16
C ILE A 51 9.09 12.20 12.08
N ASN A 52 9.03 10.87 12.21
CA ASN A 52 10.19 9.99 12.15
C ASN A 52 10.58 9.67 10.69
N ASP A 53 11.85 9.85 10.32
CA ASP A 53 12.39 9.54 8.99
C ASP A 53 12.20 8.08 8.55
N ASN A 54 12.00 7.16 9.50
CA ASN A 54 11.72 5.76 9.20
C ASN A 54 10.41 5.58 8.40
N PHE A 55 9.46 6.52 8.51
CA PHE A 55 8.25 6.50 7.68
C PHE A 55 8.59 6.71 6.19
N ALA A 56 9.49 7.64 5.87
CA ALA A 56 9.95 7.86 4.51
C ALA A 56 10.70 6.62 3.97
N LYS A 57 11.66 6.10 4.74
CA LYS A 57 12.43 4.89 4.38
C LYS A 57 11.53 3.69 4.13
N LEU A 58 10.52 3.48 4.98
CA LEU A 58 9.54 2.41 4.80
C LEU A 58 8.73 2.60 3.51
N SER A 59 8.24 3.80 3.25
CA SER A 59 7.44 4.09 2.06
C SER A 59 8.23 3.85 0.76
N GLU A 60 9.51 4.24 0.74
CA GLU A 60 10.40 4.03 -0.39
C GLU A 60 10.72 2.53 -0.58
N ALA A 61 11.03 1.82 0.51
CA ALA A 61 11.29 0.39 0.46
C ALA A 61 10.08 -0.40 -0.09
N LEU A 62 8.87 -0.05 0.33
CA LEU A 62 7.64 -0.65 -0.20
C LEU A 62 7.43 -0.35 -1.68
N TYR A 63 7.69 0.89 -2.12
CA TYR A 63 7.58 1.26 -3.52
C TYR A 63 8.53 0.44 -4.42
N VAL A 64 9.80 0.31 -4.00
CA VAL A 64 10.78 -0.52 -4.73
C VAL A 64 10.40 -1.99 -4.71
N ALA A 65 9.96 -2.51 -3.57
CA ALA A 65 9.52 -3.90 -3.45
C ALA A 65 8.33 -4.20 -4.37
N GLU A 66 7.38 -3.28 -4.47
CA GLU A 66 6.22 -3.41 -5.35
C GLU A 66 6.64 -3.47 -6.83
N GLN A 67 7.49 -2.54 -7.28
CA GLN A 67 7.97 -2.52 -8.67
C GLN A 67 8.65 -3.83 -9.04
N LYS A 68 9.57 -4.31 -8.19
CA LYS A 68 10.25 -5.61 -8.39
C LYS A 68 9.27 -6.78 -8.40
N ALA A 69 8.25 -6.77 -7.55
CA ALA A 69 7.22 -7.81 -7.54
C ALA A 69 6.42 -7.83 -8.85
N ARG A 70 6.03 -6.66 -9.37
CA ARG A 70 5.33 -6.53 -10.66
C ARG A 70 6.18 -7.03 -11.83
N GLU A 71 7.44 -6.64 -11.89
CA GLU A 71 8.40 -7.12 -12.91
C GLU A 71 8.55 -8.64 -12.86
N ALA A 72 8.72 -9.21 -11.67
CA ALA A 72 8.86 -10.65 -11.50
C ALA A 72 7.59 -11.41 -11.95
N VAL A 73 6.39 -10.88 -11.65
CA VAL A 73 5.12 -11.45 -12.13
C VAL A 73 5.00 -11.37 -13.65
N ALA A 74 5.33 -10.22 -14.24
CA ALA A 74 5.27 -10.03 -15.69
C ALA A 74 6.25 -10.97 -16.42
N MET A 75 7.47 -11.09 -15.92
CA MET A 75 8.48 -12.00 -16.47
C MET A 75 8.04 -13.46 -16.38
N ARG A 76 7.53 -13.92 -15.22
CA ARG A 76 7.00 -15.28 -15.06
C ARG A 76 5.85 -15.54 -16.03
N SER A 77 4.93 -14.60 -16.18
CA SER A 77 3.79 -14.72 -17.09
C SER A 77 4.24 -14.84 -18.56
N LYS A 78 5.27 -14.08 -18.95
CA LYS A 78 5.86 -14.17 -20.30
C LYS A 78 6.50 -15.52 -20.55
N VAL A 79 7.35 -15.99 -19.63
CA VAL A 79 8.03 -17.30 -19.75
C VAL A 79 7.00 -18.43 -19.80
N GLN A 80 5.97 -18.39 -18.94
CA GLN A 80 4.91 -19.38 -18.95
C GLN A 80 4.16 -19.41 -20.29
N LYS A 81 3.86 -18.24 -20.87
CA LYS A 81 3.22 -18.14 -22.18
C LYS A 81 4.10 -18.72 -23.30
N GLU A 82 5.39 -18.43 -23.29
CA GLU A 82 6.34 -18.97 -24.27
C GLU A 82 6.46 -20.50 -24.18
N MET A 83 6.49 -21.07 -22.97
CA MET A 83 6.50 -22.53 -22.78
C MET A 83 5.23 -23.16 -23.32
N LEU A 84 4.06 -22.58 -23.02
CA LEU A 84 2.77 -23.08 -23.53
C LEU A 84 2.67 -23.02 -25.06
N LEU A 85 3.19 -21.96 -25.68
CA LEU A 85 3.25 -21.86 -27.14
C LEU A 85 4.15 -22.92 -27.75
N LYS A 86 5.35 -23.15 -27.18
CA LYS A 86 6.26 -24.21 -27.63
C LYS A 86 5.65 -25.61 -27.48
N GLU A 87 4.96 -25.87 -26.37
CA GLU A 87 4.26 -27.15 -26.17
C GLU A 87 3.11 -27.34 -27.17
N LYS A 88 2.37 -26.27 -27.47
CA LYS A 88 1.30 -26.30 -28.47
C LYS A 88 1.87 -26.59 -29.87
N GLU A 89 2.97 -25.94 -30.24
CA GLU A 89 3.63 -26.14 -31.53
C GLU A 89 4.18 -27.58 -31.65
N ARG A 90 4.79 -28.12 -30.60
CA ARG A 90 5.24 -29.52 -30.56
C ARG A 90 4.07 -30.49 -30.78
N LYS A 91 2.95 -30.27 -30.07
CA LYS A 91 1.73 -31.08 -30.24
C LYS A 91 1.17 -30.97 -31.66
N GLU A 92 1.18 -29.78 -32.27
CA GLU A 92 0.73 -29.61 -33.66
C GLU A 92 1.63 -30.38 -34.66
N GLN A 93 2.94 -30.35 -34.47
CA GLN A 93 3.90 -31.11 -35.28
C GLN A 93 3.70 -32.62 -35.14
N GLU A 94 3.53 -33.12 -33.91
CA GLU A 94 3.24 -34.53 -33.63
C GLU A 94 1.95 -34.98 -34.34
N LEU A 95 0.87 -34.19 -34.24
CA LEU A 95 -0.40 -34.46 -34.91
C LEU A 95 -0.28 -34.43 -36.44
N ARG A 96 0.51 -33.49 -36.99
CA ARG A 96 0.76 -33.40 -38.44
C ARG A 96 1.52 -34.63 -38.95
N ALA A 97 2.55 -35.08 -38.23
CA ALA A 97 3.30 -36.28 -38.59
C ALA A 97 2.42 -37.55 -38.52
N LEU A 98 1.59 -37.67 -37.47
CA LEU A 98 0.65 -38.78 -37.33
C LEU A 98 -0.37 -38.81 -38.48
N ALA A 99 -0.92 -37.65 -38.86
CA ALA A 99 -1.85 -37.54 -39.98
C ALA A 99 -1.19 -37.88 -41.34
N GLN A 100 0.07 -37.47 -41.56
CA GLN A 100 0.82 -37.84 -42.77
C GLN A 100 1.04 -39.36 -42.85
N LYS A 101 1.44 -39.99 -41.75
CA LYS A 101 1.61 -41.45 -41.67
C LYS A 101 0.30 -42.18 -41.99
N ALA A 102 -0.81 -41.78 -41.35
CA ALA A 102 -2.12 -42.37 -41.61
C ALA A 102 -2.60 -42.22 -43.08
N ARG A 103 -2.24 -41.12 -43.75
CA ARG A 103 -2.53 -40.92 -45.18
C ARG A 103 -1.68 -41.83 -46.08
N ALA A 104 -0.40 -41.99 -45.78
CA ALA A 104 0.49 -42.87 -46.54
C ALA A 104 0.02 -44.33 -46.46
N ASP A 105 -0.35 -44.80 -45.27
CA ASP A 105 -0.87 -46.15 -45.04
C ASP A 105 -2.16 -46.42 -45.84
N ARG A 106 -3.00 -45.39 -46.03
CA ARG A 106 -4.23 -45.49 -46.83
C ARG A 106 -3.97 -45.54 -48.35
N ILE A 107 -2.94 -44.85 -48.86
CA ILE A 107 -2.61 -44.84 -50.29
C ILE A 107 -1.95 -46.15 -50.73
N GLY A 108 -1.24 -46.85 -49.82
CA GLY A 108 -0.69 -48.18 -50.06
C GLY A 108 -1.73 -49.30 -50.25
N VAL A 109 -3.02 -49.01 -50.01
CA VAL A 109 -4.15 -49.92 -50.23
C VAL A 109 -5.06 -49.35 -51.33
N ALA A 110 -4.55 -49.28 -52.56
CA ALA A 110 -5.40 -49.13 -53.73
C ALA A 110 -5.84 -50.54 -54.19
N PRO A 111 -7.15 -50.86 -54.24
CA PRO A 111 -7.60 -52.14 -54.78
C PRO A 111 -7.34 -52.18 -56.30
N PRO A 112 -6.98 -53.34 -56.88
CA PRO A 112 -6.76 -53.46 -58.32
C PRO A 112 -8.07 -53.17 -59.08
N PRO A 113 -7.99 -52.66 -60.32
CA PRO A 113 -9.18 -52.44 -61.14
C PRO A 113 -9.87 -53.78 -61.39
N ALA A 114 -11.16 -53.86 -61.05
CA ALA A 114 -12.00 -55.01 -61.35
C ALA A 114 -12.13 -55.16 -62.87
N ALA A 115 -11.37 -56.08 -63.45
CA ALA A 115 -11.56 -56.52 -64.82
C ALA A 115 -12.85 -57.34 -64.91
N VAL A 116 -13.80 -56.86 -65.70
CA VAL A 116 -15.03 -57.58 -66.05
C VAL A 116 -14.80 -58.30 -67.38
N PRO A 117 -14.87 -59.63 -67.47
CA PRO A 117 -14.97 -60.32 -68.76
C PRO A 117 -16.41 -60.72 -69.07
N VAL A 118 -16.70 -60.68 -70.38
CA VAL A 118 -17.93 -61.02 -71.10
C VAL A 118 -18.18 -62.52 -71.10
#